data_AF-A0A3C0J4J3-F1
#
_entry.id   AF-A0A3C0J4J3-F1
#
_cell.length_a   1.000
_cell.length_b   1.000
_cell.length_c   1.000
_cell.angle_alpha   90.00
_cell.angle_beta   90.00
_cell.angle_gamma   90.00
#
_symmetry.space_group_name_H-M   'P 1'
#
loop_
_entity.id
_entity.type
_entity.pdbx_description
1 polymer ?
#
loop_
_entity_poly.entity_id
_entity_poly.type
_entity_poly.pdbx_seq_one_letter_code
_entity_poly.pdbx_strand_id
1 'polypeptide(L)'
;MRKIKKIIMSLVLIGVMVIGMCGTVSAKTTTGVWNSPKTTAGSWWSGYDNDDITSLTGTSSSIYGGDVGVYFYASSVGMPNGFIRSSNRTGEIELKEDDSSWFDENETARKITGYFAYDNSGRYRMTSYKITYTNSSCIEPNKTVELYLRIKINTISGDTTKNVPEGLFGYQLWVN
;
A
#
# COMPACT_ATOMS: atom_id res chain seq x y z
N MET A 1 -40.87 -14.71 53.25
CA MET A 1 -41.43 -15.38 52.06
C MET A 1 -41.60 -14.37 50.94
N ARG A 2 -41.07 -14.70 49.73
CA ARG A 2 -41.32 -14.09 48.40
C ARG A 2 -40.89 -12.62 48.17
N LYS A 3 -40.34 -12.16 47.04
CA LYS A 3 -39.79 -12.74 45.79
C LYS A 3 -39.08 -11.58 45.03
N ILE A 4 -37.84 -11.82 44.61
CA ILE A 4 -37.26 -11.62 43.26
C ILE A 4 -37.34 -10.23 42.56
N LYS A 5 -36.14 -9.64 42.40
CA LYS A 5 -35.49 -8.99 41.22
C LYS A 5 -36.32 -8.19 40.21
N LYS A 6 -35.82 -6.98 39.90
CA LYS A 6 -35.39 -6.58 38.54
C LYS A 6 -34.30 -5.49 38.60
N ILE A 7 -33.19 -5.78 37.94
CA ILE A 7 -32.04 -4.91 37.65
C ILE A 7 -32.43 -4.00 36.46
N ILE A 8 -31.85 -2.80 36.35
CA ILE A 8 -31.23 -2.22 35.13
C ILE A 8 -31.20 -0.67 35.17
N MET A 9 -30.06 -0.14 34.70
CA MET A 9 -29.71 1.24 34.28
C MET A 9 -29.10 2.18 35.34
N SER A 10 -28.00 2.91 35.09
CA SER A 10 -27.02 2.91 33.99
C SER A 10 -25.87 3.86 34.38
N LEU A 11 -24.65 3.47 33.98
CA LEU A 11 -23.46 4.28 33.68
C LEU A 11 -23.20 5.56 34.48
N VAL A 12 -22.27 5.48 35.44
CA VAL A 12 -21.53 6.63 35.96
C VAL A 12 -20.38 6.96 35.01
N LEU A 13 -20.36 8.23 34.59
CA LEU A 13 -19.35 8.91 33.79
C LEU A 13 -17.90 8.47 34.07
N ILE A 14 -17.14 8.15 33.03
CA ILE A 14 -15.68 8.28 33.04
C ILE A 14 -15.35 9.47 32.15
N GLY A 15 -15.21 10.64 32.78
CA GLY A 15 -14.58 11.80 32.20
C GLY A 15 -13.10 11.80 32.57
N VAL A 16 -12.24 11.39 31.62
CA VAL A 16 -10.85 11.82 31.59
C VAL A 16 -10.56 12.24 30.15
N MET A 17 -10.74 13.55 29.90
CA MET A 17 -10.18 14.20 28.72
C MET A 17 -8.65 14.13 28.81
N VAL A 18 -8.03 13.29 27.99
CA VAL A 18 -6.60 13.41 27.71
C VAL A 18 -6.45 14.42 26.58
N ILE A 19 -6.39 15.70 26.94
CA ILE A 19 -5.91 16.76 26.06
C ILE A 19 -4.40 16.83 26.27
N GLY A 20 -3.64 16.40 25.28
CA GLY A 20 -2.19 16.55 25.31
C GLY A 20 -1.49 15.69 24.27
N MET A 21 -1.13 16.31 23.15
CA MET A 21 -0.25 15.79 22.09
C MET A 21 -0.91 14.87 21.05
N CYS A 22 -2.09 15.24 20.55
CA CYS A 22 -2.43 14.89 19.17
C CYS A 22 -1.74 15.93 18.28
N GLY A 23 -0.49 15.69 17.90
CA GLY A 23 -0.02 16.29 16.64
C GLY A 23 -1.08 15.93 15.60
N THR A 24 -1.54 16.87 14.79
CA THR A 24 -2.51 16.60 13.72
C THR A 24 -1.90 15.56 12.78
N VAL A 25 -2.06 14.28 13.12
CA VAL A 25 -1.84 13.20 12.18
C VAL A 25 -2.98 13.38 11.21
N SER A 26 -2.68 13.89 10.01
CA SER A 26 -3.68 13.96 8.95
C SER A 26 -4.30 12.57 8.84
N ALA A 27 -5.61 12.48 9.05
CA ALA A 27 -6.31 11.23 8.95
C ALA A 27 -6.19 10.77 7.50
N LYS A 28 -5.61 9.58 7.29
CA LYS A 28 -5.49 9.00 5.95
C LYS A 28 -6.73 8.19 5.64
N THR A 29 -7.32 8.42 4.47
CA THR A 29 -8.23 7.46 3.85
C THR A 29 -7.38 6.33 3.29
N THR A 30 -7.74 5.08 3.60
CA THR A 30 -6.97 3.90 3.20
C THR A 30 -7.87 2.84 2.59
N THR A 31 -7.33 2.02 1.69
CA THR A 31 -7.98 0.77 1.25
C THR A 31 -7.96 -0.30 2.36
N GLY A 32 -8.56 -1.46 2.11
CA GLY A 32 -8.15 -2.69 2.79
C GLY A 32 -6.73 -3.12 2.41
N VAL A 33 -6.18 -4.13 3.08
CA VAL A 33 -4.91 -4.74 2.67
C VAL A 33 -5.18 -5.71 1.52
N TRP A 34 -4.51 -5.50 0.39
CA TRP A 34 -4.56 -6.34 -0.79
C TRP A 34 -3.31 -7.19 -0.93
N ASN A 35 -3.44 -8.27 -1.68
CA ASN A 35 -2.33 -9.16 -2.01
C ASN A 35 -1.67 -8.71 -3.31
N SER A 36 -0.34 -8.74 -3.37
CA SER A 36 0.39 -8.45 -4.60
C SER A 36 -0.05 -9.39 -5.73
N PRO A 37 -0.16 -8.92 -6.98
CA PRO A 37 -0.63 -9.74 -8.09
C PRO A 37 0.39 -10.81 -8.46
N LYS A 38 -0.06 -11.84 -9.19
CA LYS A 38 0.83 -12.76 -9.89
C LYS A 38 1.58 -11.97 -10.98
N THR A 39 2.90 -12.09 -11.04
CA THR A 39 3.72 -11.35 -12.01
C THR A 39 4.90 -12.17 -12.54
N THR A 40 5.59 -11.65 -13.55
CA THR A 40 6.84 -12.20 -14.09
C THR A 40 8.00 -11.32 -13.63
N ALA A 41 8.91 -11.87 -12.82
CA ALA A 41 10.10 -11.18 -12.36
C ALA A 41 10.96 -10.67 -13.53
N GLY A 42 11.50 -9.47 -13.38
CA GLY A 42 12.22 -8.72 -14.40
C GLY A 42 11.31 -7.88 -15.31
N SER A 43 10.00 -8.11 -15.30
CA SER A 43 9.01 -7.34 -16.07
C SER A 43 8.14 -6.50 -15.15
N TRP A 44 7.57 -5.43 -15.70
CA TRP A 44 6.55 -4.65 -15.03
C TRP A 44 5.20 -5.38 -15.12
N TRP A 45 4.52 -5.47 -13.98
CA TRP A 45 3.07 -5.63 -13.93
C TRP A 45 2.44 -4.24 -13.72
N SER A 46 1.25 -4.03 -14.28
CA SER A 46 0.51 -2.76 -14.19
C SER A 46 -0.94 -3.04 -13.78
N GLY A 47 -1.42 -2.35 -12.74
CA GLY A 47 -2.83 -2.40 -12.34
C GLY A 47 -3.74 -1.87 -13.43
N TYR A 48 -3.31 -0.81 -14.14
CA TYR A 48 -4.03 -0.25 -15.29
C TYR A 48 -4.32 -1.29 -16.37
N ASP A 49 -3.31 -2.09 -16.77
CA ASP A 49 -3.48 -3.13 -17.82
C ASP A 49 -4.43 -4.27 -17.38
N ASN A 50 -4.80 -4.31 -16.10
CA ASN A 50 -5.65 -5.33 -15.49
C ASN A 50 -6.96 -4.74 -14.93
N ASP A 51 -7.30 -3.49 -15.26
CA ASP A 51 -8.46 -2.76 -14.74
C ASP A 51 -8.49 -2.69 -13.18
N ASP A 52 -7.32 -2.73 -12.54
CA ASP A 52 -7.14 -2.64 -11.08
C ASP A 52 -6.78 -1.20 -10.68
N ILE A 53 -7.78 -0.33 -10.79
CA ILE A 53 -7.72 1.10 -10.48
C ILE A 53 -8.61 1.39 -9.27
N THR A 54 -8.12 2.23 -8.37
CA THR A 54 -8.74 2.48 -7.07
C THR A 54 -9.04 3.95 -6.85
N SER A 55 -10.30 4.31 -6.76
CA SER A 55 -10.69 5.66 -6.33
C SER A 55 -10.58 5.79 -4.80
N LEU A 56 -9.85 6.81 -4.34
CA LEU A 56 -9.76 7.19 -2.94
C LEU A 56 -10.11 8.66 -2.76
N THR A 57 -11.00 8.96 -1.81
CA THR A 57 -11.35 10.35 -1.45
C THR A 57 -10.46 10.84 -0.31
N GLY A 58 -9.62 11.84 -0.62
CA GLY A 58 -8.78 12.57 0.34
C GLY A 58 -9.56 13.63 1.12
N THR A 59 -8.90 14.22 2.11
CA THR A 59 -9.53 15.30 2.91
C THR A 59 -9.36 16.67 2.25
N SER A 60 -8.28 16.86 1.50
CA SER A 60 -7.96 18.08 0.74
C SER A 60 -8.86 18.26 -0.48
N SER A 61 -9.06 19.52 -0.91
CA SER A 61 -9.81 19.86 -2.14
C SER A 61 -9.07 19.48 -3.42
N SER A 62 -7.75 19.37 -3.34
CA SER A 62 -6.85 19.01 -4.42
C SER A 62 -5.76 18.12 -3.83
N ILE A 63 -5.32 17.13 -4.59
CA ILE A 63 -4.42 16.07 -4.15
C ILE A 63 -3.09 16.21 -4.88
N TYR A 64 -1.99 16.13 -4.12
CA TYR A 64 -0.63 16.18 -4.65
C TYR A 64 0.05 14.81 -4.49
N GLY A 65 1.17 14.57 -5.19
CA GLY A 65 1.94 13.31 -5.03
C GLY A 65 2.39 13.04 -3.58
N GLY A 66 2.54 14.09 -2.78
CA GLY A 66 2.79 14.04 -1.33
C GLY A 66 1.64 13.48 -0.49
N ASP A 67 0.43 13.51 -1.02
CA ASP A 67 -0.80 13.16 -0.31
C ASP A 67 -1.24 11.73 -0.53
N VAL A 68 -0.70 11.03 -1.54
CA VAL A 68 -1.01 9.61 -1.80
C VAL A 68 0.15 8.72 -1.40
N GLY A 69 -0.06 7.44 -1.19
CA GLY A 69 1.04 6.49 -1.04
C GLY A 69 0.59 5.05 -0.84
N VAL A 70 1.57 4.21 -0.50
CA VAL A 70 1.35 2.78 -0.28
C VAL A 70 2.10 2.31 0.96
N TYR A 71 1.47 1.45 1.74
CA TYR A 71 2.08 0.67 2.82
C TYR A 71 2.31 -0.77 2.35
N PHE A 72 3.39 -1.40 2.82
CA PHE A 72 3.74 -2.77 2.48
C PHE A 72 3.76 -3.66 3.73
N TYR A 73 3.19 -4.86 3.60
CA TYR A 73 3.02 -5.82 4.67
C TYR A 73 3.64 -7.16 4.28
N ALA A 74 4.15 -7.88 5.28
CA ALA A 74 4.55 -9.27 5.08
C ALA A 74 3.31 -10.11 4.83
N SER A 75 3.39 -11.02 3.86
CA SER A 75 2.40 -12.07 3.63
C SER A 75 2.97 -13.43 3.99
N SER A 76 2.13 -14.43 4.22
CA SER A 76 2.56 -15.83 4.46
C SER A 76 3.02 -16.55 3.19
N VAL A 77 2.88 -15.93 2.01
CA VAL A 77 3.34 -16.52 0.74
C VAL A 77 4.85 -16.33 0.60
N GLY A 78 5.57 -17.45 0.47
CA GLY A 78 7.01 -17.45 0.19
C GLY A 78 7.31 -17.38 -1.32
N MET A 79 8.56 -17.06 -1.68
CA MET A 79 9.02 -17.23 -3.05
C MET A 79 9.01 -18.72 -3.46
N PRO A 80 8.70 -19.05 -4.72
CA PRO A 80 8.83 -20.40 -5.24
C PRO A 80 10.26 -20.93 -5.18
N ASN A 81 10.43 -22.25 -5.10
CA ASN A 81 11.75 -22.91 -5.03
C ASN A 81 12.70 -22.59 -6.20
N GLY A 82 12.17 -22.12 -7.34
CA GLY A 82 12.98 -21.69 -8.47
C GLY A 82 13.67 -20.34 -8.29
N PHE A 83 13.37 -19.58 -7.24
CA PHE A 83 14.10 -18.36 -6.89
C PHE A 83 15.19 -18.66 -5.87
N ILE A 84 16.34 -18.01 -6.04
CA ILE A 84 17.38 -18.04 -5.02
C ILE A 84 16.91 -17.25 -3.80
N ARG A 85 17.08 -17.88 -2.62
CA ARG A 85 16.92 -17.23 -1.32
C ARG A 85 17.99 -16.15 -1.17
N SER A 86 17.56 -14.90 -1.00
CA SER A 86 18.45 -13.75 -0.97
C SER A 86 17.82 -12.61 -0.19
N SER A 87 18.64 -11.89 0.58
CA SER A 87 18.28 -10.61 1.21
C SER A 87 18.49 -9.42 0.27
N ASN A 88 19.11 -9.64 -0.89
CA ASN A 88 19.60 -8.56 -1.76
C ASN A 88 18.75 -8.40 -3.04
N ARG A 89 17.66 -9.15 -3.18
CA ARG A 89 16.74 -9.00 -4.32
C ARG A 89 16.07 -7.64 -4.23
N THR A 90 16.16 -6.85 -5.29
CA THR A 90 15.53 -5.52 -5.34
C THR A 90 14.23 -5.56 -6.11
N GLY A 91 13.45 -4.48 -5.98
CA GLY A 91 12.39 -4.19 -6.92
C GLY A 91 11.99 -2.73 -6.91
N GLU A 92 11.07 -2.42 -7.80
CA GLU A 92 10.59 -1.09 -8.10
C GLU A 92 9.06 -1.10 -8.08
N ILE A 93 8.47 -0.08 -7.46
CA ILE A 93 7.03 0.15 -7.44
C ILE A 93 6.77 1.59 -7.85
N GLU A 94 5.82 1.78 -8.74
CA GLU A 94 5.30 3.10 -9.11
C GLU A 94 3.86 3.18 -8.64
N LEU A 95 3.54 4.18 -7.83
CA LEU A 95 2.16 4.58 -7.58
C LEU A 95 1.80 5.61 -8.63
N LYS A 96 0.77 5.30 -9.40
CA LYS A 96 0.32 6.10 -10.52
C LYS A 96 -1.12 6.56 -10.31
N GLU A 97 -1.41 7.69 -10.91
CA GLU A 97 -2.72 8.32 -10.99
C GLU A 97 -3.38 7.92 -12.33
N ASP A 98 -4.71 7.85 -12.39
CA ASP A 98 -5.50 7.47 -13.57
C ASP A 98 -6.57 8.51 -13.95
N ASP A 99 -6.17 9.76 -14.18
CA ASP A 99 -7.05 10.80 -14.71
C ASP A 99 -6.79 11.05 -16.20
N SER A 100 -7.55 10.34 -17.02
CA SER A 100 -7.56 10.51 -18.49
C SER A 100 -7.85 11.94 -19.00
N SER A 101 -8.36 12.86 -18.17
CA SER A 101 -8.79 14.20 -18.58
C SER A 101 -7.72 15.29 -18.39
N TRP A 102 -6.69 15.04 -17.58
CA TRP A 102 -5.50 15.90 -17.39
C TRP A 102 -4.18 15.17 -17.71
N PHE A 103 -4.29 13.97 -18.29
CA PHE A 103 -3.26 12.96 -18.40
C PHE A 103 -2.01 13.36 -19.21
N ASP A 104 -0.85 13.28 -18.56
CA ASP A 104 0.32 12.62 -19.14
C ASP A 104 0.30 11.19 -18.56
N GLU A 105 0.30 10.18 -19.43
CA GLU A 105 0.29 8.73 -19.13
C GLU A 105 1.44 8.25 -18.20
N ASN A 106 2.28 9.18 -17.76
CA ASN A 106 3.48 8.99 -16.97
C ASN A 106 3.48 9.72 -15.63
N GLU A 107 2.38 10.34 -15.18
CA GLU A 107 2.32 11.01 -13.87
C GLU A 107 2.45 10.02 -12.72
N THR A 108 3.70 9.69 -12.43
CA THR A 108 4.09 8.85 -11.33
C THR A 108 3.95 9.70 -10.08
N ALA A 109 2.94 9.42 -9.26
CA ALA A 109 2.78 10.09 -7.97
C ALA A 109 3.99 9.78 -7.07
N ARG A 110 4.40 8.50 -7.04
CA ARG A 110 5.58 8.05 -6.28
C ARG A 110 6.34 6.93 -6.95
N LYS A 111 7.66 7.03 -6.93
CA LYS A 111 8.55 5.90 -7.20
C LYS A 111 9.13 5.36 -5.90
N ILE A 112 9.08 4.04 -5.74
CA ILE A 112 9.55 3.34 -4.55
C ILE A 112 10.53 2.26 -5.01
N THR A 113 11.75 2.29 -4.48
CA THR A 113 12.77 1.27 -4.73
C THR A 113 13.23 0.69 -3.41
N GLY A 114 13.49 -0.61 -3.37
CA GLY A 114 13.80 -1.30 -2.12
C GLY A 114 14.12 -2.76 -2.32
N TYR A 115 14.22 -3.48 -1.21
CA TYR A 115 14.59 -4.89 -1.20
C TYR A 115 13.37 -5.77 -0.94
N PHE A 116 13.21 -6.79 -1.78
CA PHE A 116 12.41 -7.96 -1.49
C PHE A 116 13.25 -8.93 -0.66
N ALA A 117 13.29 -8.69 0.65
CA ALA A 117 14.10 -9.47 1.58
C ALA A 117 13.30 -10.64 2.17
N TYR A 118 13.97 -11.79 2.26
CA TYR A 118 13.53 -12.96 3.00
C TYR A 118 13.66 -12.70 4.51
N ASP A 119 12.55 -12.70 5.25
CA ASP A 119 12.59 -12.69 6.72
C ASP A 119 12.89 -14.09 7.28
N ASN A 120 13.26 -14.16 8.57
CA ASN A 120 13.55 -15.42 9.27
C ASN A 120 12.35 -16.40 9.31
N SER A 121 11.15 -15.97 8.91
CA SER A 121 9.93 -16.79 8.85
C SER A 121 9.64 -17.34 7.45
N GLY A 122 10.48 -17.09 6.45
CA GLY A 122 10.20 -17.58 5.09
C GLY A 122 9.67 -16.54 4.12
N ARG A 123 9.34 -15.33 4.59
CA ARG A 123 8.40 -14.44 3.92
C ARG A 123 9.13 -13.32 3.21
N TYR A 124 8.60 -12.93 2.06
CA TYR A 124 9.11 -11.81 1.28
C TYR A 124 8.21 -10.59 1.46
N ARG A 125 8.81 -9.41 1.54
CA ARG A 125 8.11 -8.12 1.43
C ARG A 125 9.07 -7.05 0.95
N MET A 126 8.52 -5.94 0.49
CA MET A 126 9.31 -4.72 0.26
C MET A 126 9.82 -4.20 1.61
N THR A 127 11.14 -4.07 1.74
CA THR A 127 11.86 -3.62 2.95
C THR A 127 12.93 -2.60 2.58
N SER A 128 13.37 -1.82 3.58
CA SER A 128 14.46 -0.84 3.43
C SER A 128 14.31 0.01 2.17
N TYR A 129 13.08 0.47 1.91
CA TYR A 129 12.73 1.15 0.68
C TYR A 129 12.91 2.67 0.79
N LYS A 130 13.23 3.29 -0.33
CA LYS A 130 13.29 4.73 -0.52
C LYS A 130 12.11 5.16 -1.37
N ILE A 131 11.47 6.25 -0.96
CA ILE A 131 10.44 6.94 -1.73
C ILE A 131 11.10 8.14 -2.41
N THR A 132 10.88 8.28 -3.71
CA THR A 132 11.23 9.48 -4.47
C THR A 132 9.94 10.10 -4.99
N TYR A 133 9.76 11.38 -4.71
CA TYR A 133 8.68 12.18 -5.27
C TYR A 133 9.03 12.52 -6.70
N THR A 134 8.17 12.09 -7.61
CA THR A 134 8.33 12.33 -9.05
C THR A 134 7.49 13.50 -9.52
N ASN A 135 6.43 13.87 -8.79
CA ASN A 135 5.63 15.04 -9.11
C ASN A 135 5.44 15.99 -7.90
N SER A 136 5.72 17.28 -8.11
CA SER A 136 5.47 18.36 -7.14
C SER A 136 4.22 19.19 -7.47
N SER A 137 3.60 18.95 -8.63
CA SER A 137 2.31 19.57 -8.97
C SER A 137 1.14 18.78 -8.39
N CYS A 138 -0.03 19.42 -8.46
CA CYS A 138 -1.31 18.77 -8.20
C CYS A 138 -1.46 17.61 -9.20
N ILE A 139 -1.77 16.42 -8.70
CA ILE A 139 -2.05 15.24 -9.52
C ILE A 139 -3.55 15.05 -9.74
N GLU A 140 -4.37 15.66 -8.88
CA GLU A 140 -5.83 15.60 -9.00
C GLU A 140 -6.43 16.89 -8.41
N PRO A 141 -7.03 17.78 -9.24
CA PRO A 141 -7.59 19.05 -8.79
C PRO A 141 -8.80 18.92 -7.85
N ASN A 142 -9.37 17.72 -7.70
CA ASN A 142 -10.53 17.41 -6.90
C ASN A 142 -10.19 16.53 -5.66
N LYS A 143 -11.21 16.07 -4.93
CA LYS A 143 -11.04 15.33 -3.67
C LYS A 143 -10.84 13.83 -3.84
N THR A 144 -11.08 13.29 -5.02
CA THR A 144 -11.05 11.85 -5.30
C THR A 144 -10.00 11.61 -6.35
N VAL A 145 -9.04 10.74 -6.04
CA VAL A 145 -7.95 10.35 -6.93
C VAL A 145 -8.08 8.87 -7.29
N GLU A 146 -7.89 8.55 -8.57
CA GLU A 146 -7.83 7.20 -9.09
C GLU A 146 -6.38 6.71 -9.07
N LEU A 147 -6.09 5.63 -8.33
CA LEU A 147 -4.73 5.13 -8.14
C LEU A 147 -4.57 3.69 -8.61
N TYR A 148 -3.42 3.40 -9.23
CA TYR A 148 -2.98 2.03 -9.49
C TYR A 148 -1.49 1.86 -9.23
N LEU A 149 -1.06 0.60 -9.06
CA LEU A 149 0.36 0.26 -8.90
C LEU A 149 0.95 -0.30 -10.19
N ARG A 150 2.22 0.02 -10.43
CA ARG A 150 3.10 -0.80 -11.26
C ARG A 150 4.14 -1.44 -10.37
N ILE A 151 4.42 -2.72 -10.60
CA ILE A 151 5.30 -3.52 -9.74
C ILE A 151 6.30 -4.27 -10.62
N LYS A 152 7.58 -4.16 -10.28
CA LYS A 152 8.66 -4.95 -10.87
C LYS A 152 9.55 -5.53 -9.79
N ILE A 153 9.59 -6.86 -9.73
CA ILE A 153 10.50 -7.61 -8.85
C ILE A 153 11.68 -8.04 -9.70
N ASN A 154 12.90 -7.67 -9.32
CA ASN A 154 14.08 -8.00 -10.13
C ASN A 154 14.49 -9.47 -9.94
N THR A 155 14.99 -10.06 -11.01
CA THR A 155 15.69 -11.35 -10.97
C THR A 155 17.12 -11.17 -10.47
N ILE A 156 17.71 -12.22 -9.90
CA ILE A 156 19.13 -12.29 -9.60
C ILE A 156 19.75 -13.49 -10.31
N SER A 157 21.07 -13.51 -10.44
CA SER A 157 21.78 -14.64 -11.05
C SER A 157 21.46 -15.94 -10.31
N GLY A 158 21.05 -16.96 -11.06
CA GLY A 158 20.72 -18.30 -10.56
C GLY A 158 19.23 -18.55 -10.24
N ASP A 159 18.35 -17.56 -10.41
CA ASP A 159 16.92 -17.84 -10.50
C ASP A 159 16.63 -18.76 -11.70
N THR A 160 15.95 -19.88 -11.46
CA THR A 160 15.56 -20.87 -12.47
C THR A 160 14.11 -20.71 -12.94
N THR A 161 13.36 -19.80 -12.31
CA THR A 161 12.03 -19.37 -12.74
C THR A 161 11.89 -17.85 -12.65
N LYS A 162 10.91 -17.31 -13.39
CA LYS A 162 10.51 -15.90 -13.30
C LYS A 162 9.09 -15.74 -12.77
N ASN A 163 8.36 -16.83 -12.50
CA ASN A 163 6.97 -16.78 -12.09
C ASN A 163 6.85 -16.38 -10.61
N VAL A 164 6.43 -15.15 -10.34
CA VAL A 164 6.17 -14.68 -8.98
C VAL A 164 4.70 -14.99 -8.64
N PRO A 165 4.43 -15.65 -7.50
CA PRO A 165 3.06 -15.97 -7.10
C PRO A 165 2.31 -14.72 -6.65
N GLU A 166 0.99 -14.78 -6.76
CA GLU A 166 0.11 -13.83 -6.09
C GLU A 166 0.32 -13.90 -4.56
N GLY A 167 0.10 -12.77 -3.89
CA GLY A 167 0.16 -12.65 -2.45
C GLY A 167 1.56 -12.71 -1.86
N LEU A 168 2.63 -12.60 -2.66
CA LEU A 168 4.00 -12.51 -2.17
C LEU A 168 4.15 -11.46 -1.05
N PHE A 169 3.49 -10.31 -1.18
CA PHE A 169 3.39 -9.30 -0.13
C PHE A 169 1.99 -8.70 -0.08
N GLY A 170 1.64 -8.09 1.05
CA GLY A 170 0.42 -7.30 1.18
C GLY A 170 0.70 -5.82 0.92
N TYR A 171 -0.26 -5.07 0.38
CA TYR A 171 -0.17 -3.63 0.26
C TYR A 171 -1.49 -2.92 0.58
N GLN A 172 -1.40 -1.66 0.98
CA GLN A 172 -2.55 -0.80 1.26
C GLN A 172 -2.28 0.58 0.68
N LEU A 173 -3.19 1.07 -0.16
CA LEU A 173 -3.11 2.42 -0.70
C LEU A 173 -3.71 3.41 0.29
N TRP A 174 -3.20 4.63 0.27
CA TRP A 174 -3.70 5.70 1.13
C TRP A 174 -3.68 7.05 0.43
N VAL A 175 -4.56 7.94 0.85
CA VAL A 175 -4.60 9.36 0.51
C VAL A 175 -4.86 10.19 1.77
N ASN A 176 -4.25 11.39 1.86
CA ASN A 176 -4.48 12.38 2.92
C ASN A 176 -5.72 13.22 2.62
#